data_AF-A0A5A4U8S1-F1
#
_entry.id   AF-A0A5A4U8S1-F1
#
_cell.length_a   1.000
_cell.length_b   1.000
_cell.length_c   1.000
_cell.angle_alpha   90.00
_cell.angle_beta   90.00
_cell.angle_gamma   90.00
#
_symmetry.space_group_name_H-M   'P 1'
#
loop_
_entity.id
_entity.type
_entity.pdbx_description
1 polymer ?
#
loop_
_entity_poly.entity_id
_entity_poly.type
_entity_poly.pdbx_seq_one_letter_code
_entity_poly.pdbx_strand_id
1 'polypeptide(L)'
;MRDCHSSDDKDVIAINGKTLRHSYDKSRRRGTIHIISVFSTMLSLVIGQIKTDEKSNEITTIHKLLNMLDIKGKIIITDAMGCLKDIAEKIQKQGGDYLFAVKGNQGRLNKAFEEKFPLKELNNPEHDSYAISEKSHGRDEIRLHIICDVPDEIIDFTFEWKGPKKLCVAVSFRSIIADKRKNPNNGQMLYQFC
;
A
#
# COMPACT_ATOMS: atom_id res chain seq x y z
N MET A 1 -14.85 10.31 -5.62
CA MET A 1 -14.40 10.09 -4.23
C MET A 1 -15.51 10.37 -3.21
N ARG A 2 -16.77 10.48 -3.64
CA ARG A 2 -17.89 10.86 -2.75
C ARG A 2 -18.31 9.71 -1.83
N ASP A 3 -18.14 8.46 -2.27
CA ASP A 3 -18.51 7.27 -1.48
C ASP A 3 -17.39 6.76 -0.55
N CYS A 4 -16.19 7.34 -0.63
CA CYS A 4 -15.01 6.87 0.13
C CYS A 4 -14.62 7.82 1.27
N HIS A 5 -15.30 8.98 1.39
CA HIS A 5 -14.84 10.08 2.25
C HIS A 5 -15.49 10.09 3.65
N SER A 6 -16.53 9.28 3.88
CA SER A 6 -17.10 9.07 5.22
C SER A 6 -16.44 7.87 5.88
N SER A 7 -15.16 8.01 6.26
CA SER A 7 -14.41 6.97 6.98
C SER A 7 -14.41 7.20 8.50
N ASP A 8 -15.42 7.87 9.05
CA ASP A 8 -15.43 8.19 10.48
C ASP A 8 -15.57 6.94 11.38
N ASP A 9 -15.95 5.78 10.82
CA ASP A 9 -16.18 4.54 11.59
C ASP A 9 -15.18 3.40 11.35
N LYS A 10 -14.24 3.52 10.39
CA LYS A 10 -13.33 2.41 10.05
C LYS A 10 -11.86 2.80 10.24
N ASP A 11 -11.22 2.24 11.26
CA ASP A 11 -9.78 2.39 11.47
C ASP A 11 -8.97 1.77 10.31
N VAL A 12 -7.88 2.43 9.93
CA VAL A 12 -6.92 1.93 8.95
C VAL A 12 -5.68 1.45 9.70
N ILE A 13 -5.38 0.16 9.55
CA ILE A 13 -4.24 -0.49 10.18
C ILE A 13 -3.16 -0.75 9.13
N ALA A 14 -2.01 -0.11 9.31
CA ALA A 14 -0.83 -0.29 8.48
C ALA A 14 0.12 -1.32 9.06
N ILE A 15 0.44 -2.36 8.30
CA ILE A 15 1.45 -3.36 8.65
C ILE A 15 2.66 -3.16 7.74
N ASN A 16 3.82 -2.88 8.35
CA ASN A 16 5.03 -2.57 7.59
C ASN A 16 6.28 -3.15 8.27
N GLY A 17 7.16 -3.76 7.47
CA GLY A 17 8.49 -4.20 7.88
C GLY A 17 9.52 -3.06 7.87
N LYS A 18 10.35 -2.95 8.92
CA LYS A 18 11.50 -2.05 8.98
C LYS A 18 12.73 -2.79 9.48
N THR A 19 13.85 -2.55 8.81
CA THR A 19 15.17 -2.97 9.29
C THR A 19 15.75 -1.86 10.17
N LEU A 20 16.11 -2.18 11.41
CA LEU A 20 16.74 -1.21 12.29
C LEU A 20 18.18 -0.93 11.84
N ARG A 21 18.48 0.35 11.59
CA ARG A 21 19.83 0.79 11.20
C ARG A 21 20.81 0.60 12.37
N HIS A 22 22.04 0.18 12.10
CA HIS A 22 23.08 -0.09 13.10
C HIS A 22 22.74 -1.19 14.13
N SER A 23 21.75 -2.04 13.86
CA SER A 23 21.40 -3.16 14.75
C SER A 23 22.27 -4.41 14.56
N TYR A 24 23.13 -4.43 13.54
CA TYR A 24 24.02 -5.55 13.28
C TYR A 24 25.21 -5.54 14.26
N ASP A 25 25.62 -6.71 14.73
CA ASP A 25 26.77 -6.86 15.61
C ASP A 25 27.73 -7.91 15.02
N LYS A 26 28.81 -7.42 14.39
CA LYS A 26 29.84 -8.29 13.80
C LYS A 26 30.60 -9.10 14.84
N SER A 27 30.82 -8.54 16.04
CA SER A 27 31.59 -9.20 17.10
C SER A 27 30.88 -10.44 17.63
N ARG A 28 29.55 -10.39 17.70
CA ARG A 28 28.68 -11.50 18.13
C ARG A 28 28.06 -12.28 16.97
N ARG A 29 28.47 -12.01 15.73
CA ARG A 29 27.92 -12.61 14.49
C ARG A 29 26.38 -12.53 14.41
N ARG A 30 25.79 -11.41 14.84
CA ARG A 30 24.34 -11.17 14.79
C ARG A 30 23.99 -10.30 13.59
N GLY A 31 23.02 -10.77 12.79
CA GLY A 31 22.46 -10.03 11.68
C GLY A 31 21.66 -8.80 12.12
N THR A 32 21.16 -8.05 11.14
CA THR A 32 20.30 -6.89 11.38
C THR A 32 18.97 -7.33 11.99
N ILE A 33 18.44 -6.51 12.90
CA ILE A 33 17.12 -6.71 13.47
C ILE A 33 16.07 -6.21 12.49
N HIS A 34 15.19 -7.10 12.08
CA HIS A 34 13.99 -6.79 11.31
C HIS A 34 12.79 -6.75 12.26
N ILE A 35 11.94 -5.74 12.13
CA ILE A 35 10.73 -5.59 12.93
C ILE A 35 9.57 -5.33 12.00
N ILE A 36 8.46 -6.04 12.21
CA ILE A 36 7.18 -5.69 11.62
C ILE A 36 6.37 -4.95 12.66
N SER A 37 5.93 -3.75 12.30
CA SER A 37 5.08 -2.89 13.12
C SER A 37 3.67 -2.83 12.56
N VAL A 38 2.69 -2.77 13.46
CA VAL A 38 1.28 -2.55 13.19
C VAL A 38 0.91 -1.18 13.75
N PHE A 39 0.50 -0.28 12.87
CA PHE A 39 0.19 1.11 13.19
C PHE A 39 -1.28 1.39 12.90
N SER A 40 -2.02 1.89 13.88
CA SER A 40 -3.40 2.37 13.71
C SER A 40 -3.34 3.86 13.37
N THR A 41 -3.92 4.25 12.24
CA THR A 41 -3.98 5.67 11.86
C THR A 41 -4.96 6.44 12.74
N MET A 42 -6.09 5.82 13.11
CA MET A 42 -7.08 6.44 13.97
C MET A 42 -6.50 6.75 15.36
N LEU A 43 -5.75 5.81 15.94
CA LEU A 43 -5.12 5.98 17.25
C LEU A 43 -3.78 6.71 17.19
N SER A 44 -3.21 6.87 15.99
CA SER A 44 -1.84 7.39 15.78
C SER A 44 -0.78 6.65 16.63
N LEU A 45 -0.95 5.33 16.80
CA LEU A 45 -0.15 4.50 17.69
C LEU A 45 0.29 3.19 17.02
N VAL A 46 1.48 2.72 17.42
CA VAL A 46 1.93 1.36 17.13
C VAL A 46 1.28 0.41 18.13
N ILE A 47 0.30 -0.37 17.66
CA ILE A 47 -0.50 -1.29 18.48
C ILE A 47 0.09 -2.69 18.56
N GLY A 48 1.09 -2.99 17.73
CA GLY A 48 1.79 -4.27 17.76
C GLY A 48 3.13 -4.19 17.06
N GLN A 49 4.11 -4.94 17.56
CA GLN A 49 5.39 -5.13 16.88
C GLN A 49 5.95 -6.52 17.12
N ILE A 50 6.50 -7.15 16.08
CA ILE A 50 7.18 -8.44 16.20
C ILE A 50 8.54 -8.34 15.53
N LYS A 51 9.58 -8.77 16.26
CA LYS A 51 10.91 -8.96 15.71
C LYS A 51 10.92 -10.21 14.82
N THR A 52 11.51 -10.10 13.64
CA THR A 52 11.82 -11.24 12.77
C THR A 52 13.33 -11.39 12.62
N ASP A 53 13.79 -12.64 12.48
CA ASP A 53 15.22 -12.92 12.31
C ASP A 53 15.69 -12.64 10.87
N GLU A 54 14.79 -12.77 9.91
CA GLU A 54 15.05 -12.52 8.50
C GLU A 54 13.84 -11.81 7.85
N LYS A 55 14.13 -11.15 6.72
CA LYS A 55 13.10 -10.50 5.89
C LYS A 55 12.15 -11.51 5.23
N SER A 56 12.63 -12.70 4.92
CA SER A 56 11.85 -13.84 4.41
C SER A 56 10.70 -14.24 5.34
N ASN A 57 10.86 -14.01 6.64
CA ASN A 57 9.87 -14.34 7.67
C ASN A 57 8.78 -13.27 7.84
N GLU A 58 8.75 -12.23 7.00
CA GLU A 58 7.74 -11.18 7.08
C GLU A 58 6.32 -11.73 6.89
N ILE A 59 6.13 -12.63 5.92
CA ILE A 59 4.83 -13.22 5.59
C ILE A 59 4.25 -13.99 6.77
N THR A 60 5.04 -14.90 7.36
CA THR A 60 4.61 -15.71 8.50
C THR A 60 4.31 -14.83 9.72
N THR A 61 5.02 -13.73 9.87
CA THR A 61 4.81 -12.76 10.94
C THR A 61 3.54 -11.94 10.73
N ILE A 62 3.23 -11.52 9.50
CA ILE A 62 1.94 -10.87 9.18
C ILE A 62 0.78 -11.79 9.55
N HIS A 63 0.85 -13.08 9.21
CA HIS A 63 -0.19 -14.04 9.62
C HIS A 63 -0.36 -14.15 11.14
N LYS A 64 0.74 -14.07 11.91
CA LYS A 64 0.70 -14.06 13.38
C LYS A 64 0.06 -12.77 13.91
N LEU A 65 0.43 -11.62 13.35
CA LEU A 65 -0.14 -10.32 13.72
C LEU A 65 -1.66 -10.30 13.47
N LEU A 66 -2.11 -10.74 12.29
CA LEU A 66 -3.53 -10.83 11.96
C LEU A 66 -4.32 -11.79 12.88
N ASN A 67 -3.68 -12.74 13.55
CA ASN A 67 -4.36 -13.58 14.54
C ASN A 67 -4.51 -12.90 15.92
N MET A 68 -3.67 -11.91 16.21
CA MET A 68 -3.63 -11.23 17.51
C MET A 68 -4.45 -9.93 17.50
N LEU A 69 -4.77 -9.40 16.32
CA LEU A 69 -5.49 -8.14 16.14
C LEU A 69 -6.97 -8.39 15.88
N ASP A 70 -7.82 -7.58 16.51
CA ASP A 70 -9.21 -7.46 16.07
C ASP A 70 -9.28 -6.56 14.84
N ILE A 71 -9.44 -7.15 13.66
CA ILE A 71 -9.47 -6.45 12.38
C ILE A 71 -10.87 -6.31 11.78
N LYS A 72 -11.92 -6.75 12.50
CA LYS A 72 -13.29 -6.69 12.00
C LYS A 72 -13.69 -5.24 11.74
N GLY A 73 -14.21 -4.96 10.54
CA GLY A 73 -14.62 -3.63 10.09
C GLY A 73 -13.46 -2.66 9.83
N LYS A 74 -12.21 -3.09 9.91
CA LYS A 74 -11.01 -2.25 9.73
C LYS A 74 -10.40 -2.49 8.36
N ILE A 75 -9.70 -1.48 7.83
CA ILE A 75 -8.97 -1.58 6.56
C ILE A 75 -7.52 -1.92 6.86
N ILE A 76 -7.03 -3.05 6.35
CA ILE A 76 -5.65 -3.46 6.49
C ILE A 76 -4.85 -3.04 5.25
N ILE A 77 -3.80 -2.27 5.47
CA ILE A 77 -2.87 -1.87 4.42
C ILE A 77 -1.50 -2.49 4.68
N THR A 78 -0.90 -3.03 3.62
CA THR A 78 0.45 -3.61 3.68
C THR A 78 1.29 -3.11 2.53
N ASP A 79 2.60 -3.24 2.68
CA ASP A 79 3.51 -3.06 1.54
C ASP A 79 3.30 -4.15 0.47
N ALA A 80 3.99 -3.99 -0.66
CA ALA A 80 3.91 -4.92 -1.78
C ALA A 80 4.43 -6.33 -1.45
N MET A 81 5.17 -6.53 -0.35
CA MET A 81 5.58 -7.86 0.09
C MET A 81 4.46 -8.59 0.84
N GLY A 82 3.59 -7.85 1.51
CA GLY A 82 2.36 -8.37 2.12
C GLY A 82 1.21 -8.61 1.12
N CYS A 83 1.38 -8.23 -0.15
CA CYS A 83 0.38 -8.43 -1.21
C CYS A 83 0.31 -9.91 -1.64
N LEU A 84 -0.31 -10.73 -0.79
CA LEU A 84 -0.50 -12.17 -0.96
C LEU A 84 -1.97 -12.54 -0.84
N LYS A 85 -2.41 -13.48 -1.68
CA LYS A 85 -3.80 -13.97 -1.74
C LYS A 85 -4.27 -14.52 -0.41
N ASP A 86 -3.44 -15.34 0.24
CA ASP A 86 -3.73 -15.94 1.54
C ASP A 86 -3.97 -14.89 2.65
N ILE A 87 -3.30 -13.74 2.55
CA ILE A 87 -3.46 -12.63 3.50
C ILE A 87 -4.79 -11.90 3.23
N ALA A 88 -5.11 -11.60 1.96
CA ALA A 88 -6.40 -11.01 1.57
C ALA A 88 -7.58 -11.89 2.01
N GLU A 89 -7.51 -13.19 1.73
CA GLU A 89 -8.54 -14.14 2.15
C GLU A 89 -8.72 -14.16 3.67
N LYS A 90 -7.62 -14.14 4.42
CA LYS A 90 -7.65 -14.16 5.88
C LYS A 90 -8.29 -12.90 6.44
N ILE A 91 -7.95 -11.73 5.89
CA ILE A 91 -8.54 -10.45 6.30
C ILE A 91 -10.06 -10.47 6.09
N GLN A 92 -10.52 -10.92 4.92
CA GLN A 92 -11.96 -11.03 4.66
C GLN A 92 -12.66 -12.06 5.54
N LYS A 93 -12.04 -13.23 5.78
CA LYS A 93 -12.60 -14.26 6.68
C LYS A 93 -12.80 -13.73 8.11
N GLN A 94 -11.98 -12.77 8.55
CA GLN A 94 -12.11 -12.11 9.85
C GLN A 94 -13.01 -10.85 9.80
N GLY A 95 -13.60 -10.53 8.65
CA GLY A 95 -14.51 -9.40 8.46
C GLY A 95 -13.82 -8.04 8.34
N GLY A 96 -12.52 -8.02 8.02
CA GLY A 96 -11.80 -6.81 7.65
C GLY A 96 -11.83 -6.56 6.14
N ASP A 97 -11.51 -5.33 5.75
CA ASP A 97 -11.27 -4.92 4.38
C ASP A 97 -9.74 -4.78 4.16
N TYR A 98 -9.25 -4.82 2.92
CA TYR A 98 -7.82 -4.67 2.63
C TYR A 98 -7.56 -3.63 1.53
N LEU A 99 -6.39 -3.01 1.53
CA LEU A 99 -5.88 -2.23 0.40
C LEU A 99 -4.41 -2.60 0.19
N PHE A 100 -4.13 -3.30 -0.91
CA PHE A 100 -2.80 -3.82 -1.20
C PHE A 100 -2.12 -3.05 -2.33
N ALA A 101 -0.83 -2.80 -2.16
CA ALA A 101 0.01 -2.23 -3.19
C ALA A 101 0.54 -3.31 -4.14
N VAL A 102 0.43 -3.05 -5.44
CA VAL A 102 0.99 -3.88 -6.51
C VAL A 102 2.32 -3.29 -6.94
N LYS A 103 3.38 -4.11 -6.95
CA LYS A 103 4.68 -3.74 -7.51
C LYS A 103 4.96 -4.62 -8.73
N GLY A 104 5.98 -4.28 -9.53
CA GLY A 104 6.31 -4.95 -10.80
C GLY A 104 6.60 -6.47 -10.75
N ASN A 105 6.41 -7.14 -9.62
CA ASN A 105 6.43 -8.60 -9.49
C ASN A 105 5.15 -9.29 -10.00
N GLN A 106 4.07 -8.54 -10.27
CA GLN A 106 2.84 -9.07 -10.88
C GLN A 106 2.63 -8.52 -12.29
N GLY A 107 3.39 -9.05 -13.26
CA GLY A 107 3.48 -8.51 -14.62
C GLY A 107 2.14 -8.36 -15.35
N ARG A 108 1.22 -9.33 -15.22
CA ARG A 108 -0.12 -9.24 -15.85
C ARG A 108 -0.98 -8.15 -15.23
N LEU A 109 -0.98 -8.06 -13.90
CA LEU A 109 -1.76 -7.06 -13.18
C LEU A 109 -1.26 -5.66 -13.49
N ASN A 110 0.07 -5.47 -13.43
CA ASN A 110 0.70 -4.20 -13.77
C ASN A 110 0.34 -3.74 -15.19
N LYS A 111 0.38 -4.66 -16.16
CA LYS A 111 0.00 -4.37 -17.55
C LYS A 111 -1.47 -3.95 -17.67
N ALA A 112 -2.39 -4.63 -16.97
CA ALA A 112 -3.81 -4.25 -16.98
C ALA A 112 -4.04 -2.86 -16.36
N PHE A 113 -3.29 -2.51 -15.31
CA PHE A 113 -3.29 -1.16 -14.74
C PHE A 113 -2.74 -0.11 -15.72
N GLU A 114 -1.64 -0.39 -16.41
CA GLU A 114 -1.07 0.54 -17.40
C GLU A 114 -2.00 0.78 -18.60
N GLU A 115 -2.71 -0.25 -19.05
CA GLU A 115 -3.69 -0.14 -20.14
C GLU A 115 -4.95 0.65 -19.71
N LYS A 116 -5.41 0.48 -18.47
CA LYS A 116 -6.62 1.17 -17.96
C LYS A 116 -6.34 2.59 -17.47
N PHE A 117 -5.12 2.87 -17.01
CA PHE A 117 -4.72 4.18 -16.51
C PHE A 117 -3.53 4.73 -17.30
N PRO A 118 -3.69 5.01 -18.60
CA PRO A 118 -2.62 5.56 -19.39
C PRO A 118 -2.24 6.94 -18.83
N LEU A 119 -0.93 7.17 -18.66
CA LEU A 119 -0.34 8.42 -18.15
C LEU A 119 -0.89 9.70 -18.82
N LYS A 120 -1.35 9.57 -20.07
CA LYS A 120 -1.87 10.66 -20.90
C LYS A 120 -3.26 11.14 -20.48
N GLU A 121 -4.03 10.30 -19.79
CA GLU A 121 -5.41 10.60 -19.35
C GLU A 121 -5.47 11.14 -17.92
N LEU A 122 -4.34 11.20 -17.20
CA LEU A 122 -4.24 11.77 -15.85
C LEU A 122 -4.72 13.23 -15.74
N ASN A 123 -4.68 13.99 -16.82
CA ASN A 123 -5.05 15.40 -16.85
C ASN A 123 -6.57 15.62 -16.94
N ASN A 124 -7.35 14.58 -17.30
CA ASN A 124 -8.82 14.66 -17.36
C ASN A 124 -9.42 13.28 -17.04
N PRO A 125 -9.33 12.82 -15.80
CA PRO A 125 -9.82 11.50 -15.44
C PRO A 125 -11.36 11.47 -15.56
N GLU A 126 -11.91 10.58 -16.39
CA GLU A 126 -13.34 10.23 -16.32
C GLU A 126 -13.71 9.58 -14.96
N HIS A 127 -12.69 9.07 -14.28
CA HIS A 127 -12.78 8.38 -13.01
C HIS A 127 -12.72 9.34 -11.81
N ASP A 128 -13.20 8.83 -10.68
CA ASP A 128 -13.13 9.53 -9.41
C ASP A 128 -11.67 9.81 -9.04
N SER A 129 -11.31 11.09 -8.92
CA SER A 129 -9.93 11.51 -8.67
C SER A 129 -9.79 12.53 -7.52
N TYR A 130 -8.60 12.57 -6.94
CA TYR A 130 -8.24 13.49 -5.87
C TYR A 130 -6.76 13.85 -5.94
N ALA A 131 -6.46 15.14 -5.91
CA ALA A 131 -5.11 15.65 -5.94
C ALA A 131 -4.78 16.38 -4.64
N ILE A 132 -3.60 16.09 -4.08
CA ILE A 132 -3.04 16.79 -2.93
C ILE A 132 -1.64 17.29 -3.26
N SER A 133 -1.29 18.46 -2.74
CA SER A 133 0.03 19.08 -2.90
C SER A 133 0.57 19.40 -1.52
N GLU A 134 1.72 18.83 -1.17
CA GLU A 134 2.36 18.99 0.13
C GLU A 134 3.80 19.48 -0.04
N LYS A 135 4.25 20.32 0.90
CA LYS A 135 5.64 20.76 1.00
C LYS A 135 6.24 20.26 2.29
N SER A 136 7.24 19.38 2.21
CA SER A 136 7.86 18.79 3.39
C SER A 136 9.30 18.36 3.14
N HIS A 137 10.16 18.47 4.16
CA HIS A 137 11.58 18.06 4.13
C HIS A 137 12.36 18.53 2.88
N GLY A 138 12.12 19.77 2.42
CA GLY A 138 12.79 20.36 1.25
C GLY A 138 12.28 19.87 -0.11
N ARG A 139 11.12 19.22 -0.15
CA ARG A 139 10.48 18.68 -1.34
C ARG A 139 9.07 19.23 -1.51
N ASP A 140 8.71 19.48 -2.76
CA ASP A 140 7.33 19.69 -3.17
C ASP A 140 6.83 18.37 -3.78
N GLU A 141 5.76 17.80 -3.22
CA GLU A 141 5.16 16.54 -3.66
C GLU A 141 3.70 16.76 -4.03
N ILE A 142 3.35 16.37 -5.26
CA ILE A 142 1.97 16.35 -5.74
C ILE A 142 1.58 14.88 -5.85
N ARG A 143 0.51 14.47 -5.15
CA ARG A 143 -0.07 13.13 -5.27
C ARG A 143 -1.44 13.21 -5.91
N LEU A 144 -1.66 12.46 -6.98
CA LEU A 144 -2.94 12.26 -7.61
C LEU A 144 -3.40 10.83 -7.32
N HIS A 145 -4.62 10.68 -6.83
CA HIS A 145 -5.29 9.40 -6.63
C HIS A 145 -6.43 9.28 -7.63
N ILE A 146 -6.52 8.15 -8.33
CA ILE A 146 -7.60 7.83 -9.27
C ILE A 146 -8.19 6.49 -8.86
N ILE A 147 -9.51 6.39 -8.78
CA ILE A 147 -10.24 5.20 -8.36
C ILE A 147 -11.24 4.80 -9.44
N CYS A 148 -11.25 3.52 -9.81
CA CYS A 148 -12.28 2.94 -10.68
C CYS A 148 -12.79 1.60 -10.15
N ASP A 149 -13.93 1.15 -10.65
CA ASP A 149 -14.41 -0.22 -10.43
C ASP A 149 -13.50 -1.24 -11.12
N VAL A 150 -13.41 -2.45 -10.55
CA VAL A 150 -12.66 -3.53 -11.20
C VAL A 150 -13.33 -3.86 -12.54
N PRO A 151 -12.63 -3.70 -13.69
CA PRO A 151 -13.21 -3.98 -14.99
C PRO A 151 -13.49 -5.47 -15.17
N ASP A 152 -14.59 -5.80 -15.86
CA ASP A 152 -14.92 -7.18 -16.26
C ASP A 152 -13.84 -7.80 -17.16
N GLU A 153 -13.01 -6.99 -17.80
CA GLU A 153 -11.89 -7.45 -18.63
C GLU A 153 -10.78 -8.14 -17.80
N ILE A 154 -10.75 -7.93 -16.48
CA ILE A 154 -9.76 -8.50 -15.56
C ILE A 154 -10.36 -9.65 -14.72
N ILE A 155 -11.20 -10.50 -15.33
CA ILE A 155 -11.84 -11.68 -14.68
C ILE A 155 -10.83 -12.60 -13.99
N ASP A 156 -9.66 -12.83 -14.60
CA ASP A 156 -8.62 -13.68 -14.00
C ASP A 156 -8.17 -13.13 -12.63
N PHE A 157 -8.17 -11.80 -12.47
CA PHE A 157 -7.79 -11.14 -11.22
C PHE A 157 -8.88 -11.27 -10.15
N THR A 158 -10.15 -11.14 -10.50
CA THR A 158 -11.27 -11.33 -9.56
C THR A 158 -11.46 -12.80 -9.18
N PHE A 159 -11.03 -13.74 -10.03
CA PHE A 159 -10.96 -15.15 -9.68
C PHE A 159 -9.81 -15.47 -8.73
N GLU A 160 -8.65 -14.85 -8.97
CA GLU A 160 -7.43 -15.07 -8.19
C GLU A 160 -7.45 -14.38 -6.81
N TRP A 161 -8.15 -13.26 -6.69
CA TRP A 161 -8.24 -12.47 -5.48
C TRP A 161 -9.66 -12.43 -4.97
N LYS A 162 -9.85 -12.72 -3.69
CA LYS A 162 -11.18 -12.80 -3.12
C LYS A 162 -11.76 -11.41 -2.90
N GLY A 163 -12.80 -11.06 -3.64
CA GLY A 163 -13.62 -9.86 -3.43
C GLY A 163 -12.96 -8.49 -3.64
N PRO A 164 -12.02 -8.29 -4.59
CA PRO A 164 -11.62 -6.94 -4.97
C PRO A 164 -12.81 -6.21 -5.60
N LYS A 165 -13.03 -4.96 -5.20
CA LYS A 165 -14.13 -4.10 -5.65
C LYS A 165 -13.64 -2.91 -6.45
N LYS A 166 -12.48 -2.36 -6.07
CA LYS A 166 -11.95 -1.13 -6.69
C LYS A 166 -10.47 -1.28 -7.03
N LEU A 167 -10.09 -0.63 -8.12
CA LEU A 167 -8.70 -0.38 -8.48
C LEU A 167 -8.37 1.09 -8.17
N CYS A 168 -7.18 1.31 -7.63
CA CYS A 168 -6.69 2.63 -7.27
C CYS A 168 -5.29 2.84 -7.85
N VAL A 169 -5.05 4.03 -8.39
CA VAL A 169 -3.73 4.47 -8.85
C VAL A 169 -3.35 5.71 -8.08
N ALA A 170 -2.20 5.65 -7.40
CA ALA A 170 -1.57 6.78 -6.75
C ALA A 170 -0.34 7.21 -7.55
N VAL A 171 -0.36 8.42 -8.09
CA VAL A 171 0.73 9.00 -8.87
C VAL A 171 1.35 10.13 -8.09
N SER A 172 2.66 10.03 -7.83
CA SER A 172 3.41 11.00 -7.06
C SER A 172 4.45 11.70 -7.93
N PHE A 173 4.33 13.01 -8.07
CA PHE A 173 5.35 13.88 -8.66
C PHE A 173 6.15 14.55 -7.55
N ARG A 174 7.47 14.38 -7.56
CA ARG A 174 8.37 14.96 -6.56
C ARG A 174 9.36 15.90 -7.20
N SER A 175 9.51 17.09 -6.63
CA SER A 175 10.55 18.04 -7.00
C SER A 175 11.33 18.52 -5.78
N ILE A 176 12.62 18.77 -5.97
CA ILE A 176 13.48 19.36 -4.94
C ILE A 176 13.35 20.88 -5.08
N ILE A 177 13.03 21.57 -3.99
CA ILE A 177 12.73 23.02 -4.00
C ILE A 177 13.89 23.85 -4.55
N ALA A 178 15.14 23.40 -4.36
CA ALA A 178 16.35 24.06 -4.84
C ALA A 178 16.64 23.91 -6.35
N ASP A 179 16.00 22.94 -7.04
CA ASP A 179 16.36 22.54 -8.40
C ASP A 179 15.16 22.66 -9.37
N LYS A 180 14.49 23.82 -9.35
CA LYS A 180 13.34 24.13 -10.24
C LYS A 180 13.68 24.19 -11.74
N ARG A 181 14.92 23.90 -12.14
CA ARG A 181 15.40 23.96 -13.54
C ARG A 181 15.43 22.58 -14.24
N LYS A 182 15.13 21.48 -13.54
CA LYS A 182 15.06 20.15 -14.15
C LYS A 182 13.60 19.70 -14.27
N ASN A 183 13.26 19.18 -15.46
CA ASN A 183 11.96 18.59 -15.78
C ASN A 183 11.45 17.69 -14.64
N PRO A 184 10.15 17.76 -14.28
CA PRO A 184 9.55 16.98 -13.19
C PRO A 184 9.40 15.47 -13.50
N ASN A 185 10.24 14.91 -14.37
CA ASN A 185 9.99 13.67 -15.10
C ASN A 185 10.09 12.36 -14.29
N ASN A 186 10.26 12.41 -12.96
CA ASN A 186 10.26 11.18 -12.15
C ASN A 186 8.95 11.07 -11.36
N GLY A 187 7.83 10.97 -12.08
CA GLY A 187 6.56 10.53 -11.51
C GLY A 187 6.67 9.08 -11.06
N GLN A 188 6.41 8.78 -9.79
CA GLN A 188 6.30 7.42 -9.29
C GLN A 188 4.83 7.01 -9.27
N MET A 189 4.50 5.94 -9.98
CA MET A 189 3.20 5.30 -9.97
C MET A 189 3.17 4.16 -8.96
N LEU A 190 2.10 4.12 -8.16
CA LEU A 190 1.78 3.01 -7.29
C LEU A 190 0.36 2.54 -7.62
N TYR A 191 0.25 1.29 -8.04
CA TYR A 191 -1.02 0.64 -8.28
C TYR A 191 -1.49 -0.05 -6.99
N GLN A 192 -2.78 0.04 -6.68
CA GLN A 192 -3.39 -0.53 -5.50
C GLN A 192 -4.76 -1.11 -5.83
N PHE A 193 -5.24 -2.04 -5.02
CA PHE A 193 -6.61 -2.58 -5.13
C PHE A 193 -7.18 -2.91 -3.75
N CYS A 194 -8.49 -2.81 -3.63
CA CYS A 194 -9.26 -3.15 -2.42
C CYS A 194 -10.56 -3.89 -2.78
#